data_AF-A0A523SBQ4-F1
#
_entry.id   AF-A0A523SBQ4-F1
#
_cell.length_a   1.000
_cell.length_b   1.000
_cell.length_c   1.000
_cell.angle_alpha   90.00
_cell.angle_beta   90.00
_cell.angle_gamma   90.00
#
_symmetry.space_group_name_H-M   'P 1'
#
loop_
_entity.id
_entity.type
_entity.pdbx_description
1 polymer ?
#
loop_
_entity_poly.entity_id
_entity_poly.type
_entity_poly.pdbx_seq_one_letter_code
_entity_poly.pdbx_strand_id
1 'polypeptide(L)'
;MPEPKTRPPSGRRVVFGIGFAYLGIVSLGIGLYYDYLNATLTGLALIAVGIAIYSIASAASARESYRRMRAIANLVFHEKIAIIDSYRGDQQGQIEHDRQAALELSEWVEPRLRQEFEELWQAFFQRETKPIVVKIGGSTLGNHDTTLRDVVTLQKKGIFPVVVHGGGNKVSEWLERMGISTSFVRGLRATDEETLEVVIAVLAGLVNKELVAAINSLGGKVIGMSGIDGALIQGKVRSRDTGYTGEVVRVNPESVIAILSAGYIPVIAPGGLKLPGEDNDPVMLLNINGDVSASEIAVALKVDRLIFLTDVPGVQDSEGKLLPMLSPAEARSLIDSGVITGGMIPKVEGCLRALSSVTSTQIIDGRTEGALLAAVEGSGNGTTIE
;
A
#
# COMPACT_ATOMS: atom_id res chain seq x y z
N MET A 1 79.45 -35.07 22.55
CA MET A 1 78.84 -33.97 23.31
C MET A 1 78.33 -32.93 22.35
N PRO A 2 77.06 -32.51 22.46
CA PRO A 2 76.77 -31.10 22.26
C PRO A 2 75.79 -30.52 23.29
N GLU A 3 75.99 -29.25 23.59
CA GLU A 3 75.10 -28.31 24.29
C GLU A 3 75.26 -26.92 23.59
N PRO A 4 74.41 -25.89 23.81
CA PRO A 4 73.12 -25.71 23.12
C PRO A 4 72.81 -24.26 22.64
N LYS A 5 71.56 -24.09 22.13
CA LYS A 5 70.71 -22.85 21.99
C LYS A 5 70.97 -22.01 20.71
N THR A 6 69.97 -21.42 20.04
CA THR A 6 68.69 -20.78 20.45
C THR A 6 67.59 -20.89 19.36
N ARG A 7 66.31 -21.04 19.75
CA ARG A 7 65.11 -21.01 18.88
C ARG A 7 64.55 -19.58 18.67
N PRO A 8 63.88 -19.28 17.54
CA PRO A 8 63.27 -17.97 17.25
C PRO A 8 61.86 -17.80 17.86
N PRO A 9 61.33 -16.56 17.96
CA PRO A 9 60.11 -16.26 18.70
C PRO A 9 58.83 -16.54 17.89
N SER A 10 57.82 -17.00 18.62
CA SER A 10 56.49 -17.39 18.14
C SER A 10 55.59 -16.19 17.78
N GLY A 11 54.97 -16.23 16.60
CA GLY A 11 53.93 -15.30 16.13
C GLY A 11 52.58 -15.41 16.86
N ARG A 12 52.57 -15.31 18.19
CA ARG A 12 51.35 -15.40 19.03
C ARG A 12 50.96 -14.09 19.73
N ARG A 13 51.62 -12.96 19.45
CA ARG A 13 51.38 -11.69 20.18
C ARG A 13 50.66 -10.57 19.41
N VAL A 14 50.31 -10.73 18.14
CA VAL A 14 49.56 -9.70 17.38
C VAL A 14 48.04 -9.98 17.31
N VAL A 15 47.59 -11.20 17.59
CA VAL A 15 46.16 -11.56 17.56
C VAL A 15 45.41 -11.23 18.87
N PHE A 16 46.14 -11.03 19.98
CA PHE A 16 45.51 -10.74 21.28
C PHE A 16 45.14 -9.26 21.51
N GLY A 17 45.65 -8.32 20.71
CA GLY A 17 45.36 -6.87 20.89
C GLY A 17 44.09 -6.38 20.20
N ILE A 18 43.67 -7.01 19.10
CA ILE A 18 42.50 -6.58 18.31
C ILE A 18 41.20 -7.17 18.86
N GLY A 19 41.27 -8.37 19.46
CA GLY A 19 40.10 -9.04 20.06
C GLY A 19 39.51 -8.30 21.27
N PHE A 20 40.34 -7.70 22.13
CA PHE A 20 39.85 -6.98 23.31
C PHE A 20 39.25 -5.60 22.98
N ALA A 21 39.73 -4.92 21.94
CA ALA A 21 39.11 -3.69 21.46
C ALA A 21 37.74 -3.95 20.82
N TYR A 22 37.58 -5.07 20.11
CA TYR A 22 36.31 -5.47 19.50
C TYR A 22 35.29 -5.93 20.56
N LEU A 23 35.71 -6.69 21.57
CA LEU A 23 34.86 -7.06 22.71
C LEU A 23 34.46 -5.85 23.57
N GLY A 24 35.33 -4.85 23.71
CA GLY A 24 35.02 -3.60 24.41
C GLY A 24 33.98 -2.75 23.69
N ILE A 25 34.07 -2.61 22.35
CA ILE A 25 33.12 -1.84 21.53
C ILE A 25 31.78 -2.58 21.39
N VAL A 26 31.80 -3.91 21.25
CA VAL A 26 30.58 -4.75 21.21
C VAL A 26 29.91 -4.77 22.59
N SER A 27 30.65 -4.79 23.70
CA SER A 27 30.07 -4.71 25.04
C SER A 27 29.54 -3.31 25.38
N LEU A 28 30.18 -2.23 24.89
CA LEU A 28 29.63 -0.87 24.99
C LEU A 28 28.39 -0.70 24.10
N GLY A 29 28.37 -1.29 22.90
CA GLY A 29 27.24 -1.24 21.97
C GLY A 29 26.05 -2.06 22.44
N ILE A 30 26.28 -3.25 23.01
CA ILE A 30 25.26 -4.09 23.66
C ILE A 30 24.79 -3.44 24.96
N GLY A 31 25.68 -2.83 25.74
CA GLY A 31 25.32 -2.06 26.94
C GLY A 31 24.44 -0.86 26.60
N LEU A 32 24.82 -0.06 25.59
CA LEU A 32 24.03 1.07 25.10
C LEU A 32 22.72 0.62 24.43
N TYR A 33 22.69 -0.54 23.78
CA TYR A 33 21.48 -1.12 23.19
C TYR A 33 20.54 -1.69 24.26
N TYR A 34 21.06 -2.36 25.29
CA TYR A 34 20.27 -2.81 26.44
C TYR A 34 19.80 -1.65 27.30
N ASP A 35 20.61 -0.60 27.47
CA ASP A 35 20.21 0.63 28.17
C ASP A 35 19.20 1.43 27.34
N TYR A 36 19.29 1.41 26.00
CA TYR A 36 18.27 1.99 25.12
C TYR A 36 16.99 1.15 25.13
N LEU A 37 17.07 -0.18 25.07
CA LEU A 37 15.91 -1.07 25.15
C LEU A 37 15.26 -0.98 26.52
N ASN A 38 16.04 -0.94 27.60
CA ASN A 38 15.55 -0.73 28.96
C ASN A 38 15.04 0.69 29.14
N ALA A 39 15.65 1.74 28.59
CA ALA A 39 15.10 3.09 28.66
C ALA A 39 13.80 3.20 27.85
N THR A 40 13.68 2.46 26.75
CA THR A 40 12.46 2.40 25.94
C THR A 40 11.38 1.57 26.62
N LEU A 41 11.71 0.41 27.18
CA LEU A 41 10.79 -0.46 27.94
C LEU A 41 10.39 0.17 29.27
N THR A 42 11.30 0.86 29.96
CA THR A 42 11.03 1.64 31.17
C THR A 42 10.23 2.89 30.82
N GLY A 43 10.50 3.54 29.69
CA GLY A 43 9.69 4.63 29.16
C GLY A 43 8.27 4.18 28.81
N LEU A 44 8.12 3.03 28.17
CA LEU A 44 6.84 2.41 27.86
C LEU A 44 6.11 1.92 29.13
N ALA A 45 6.84 1.41 30.13
CA ALA A 45 6.29 1.04 31.42
C ALA A 45 5.86 2.26 32.24
N LEU A 46 6.62 3.37 32.21
CA LEU A 46 6.26 4.64 32.83
C LEU A 46 5.07 5.31 32.13
N ILE A 47 4.98 5.18 30.80
CA ILE A 47 3.79 5.59 30.04
C ILE A 47 2.60 4.70 30.42
N ALA A 48 2.78 3.38 30.52
CA ALA A 48 1.73 2.45 30.93
C ALA A 48 1.26 2.69 32.38
N VAL A 49 2.18 3.00 33.29
CA VAL A 49 1.88 3.36 34.69
C VAL A 49 1.24 4.75 34.78
N GLY A 50 1.71 5.73 34.00
CA GLY A 50 1.10 7.06 33.89
C GLY A 50 -0.32 6.99 33.32
N ILE A 51 -0.55 6.10 32.35
CA ILE A 51 -1.86 5.79 31.80
C ILE A 51 -2.71 5.05 32.85
N ALA A 52 -2.17 4.10 33.61
CA ALA A 52 -2.90 3.42 34.67
C ALA A 52 -3.33 4.37 35.81
N ILE A 53 -2.45 5.30 36.21
CA ILE A 53 -2.74 6.35 37.20
C ILE A 53 -3.79 7.34 36.67
N TYR A 54 -3.69 7.74 35.39
CA TYR A 54 -4.69 8.59 34.73
C TYR A 54 -6.04 7.88 34.53
N SER A 55 -6.03 6.56 34.36
CA SER A 55 -7.22 5.70 34.19
C SER A 55 -8.02 5.49 35.47
N ILE A 56 -7.38 5.59 36.64
CA ILE A 56 -8.06 5.57 37.95
C ILE A 56 -8.87 6.87 38.14
N ALA A 57 -8.55 7.95 37.42
CA ALA A 57 -9.07 9.29 37.68
C ALA A 57 -10.33 9.70 36.90
N SER A 58 -10.82 8.99 35.86
CA SER A 58 -12.10 9.39 35.22
C SER A 58 -12.83 8.31 34.40
N ALA A 59 -14.16 8.34 34.52
CA ALA A 59 -15.15 7.32 34.16
C ALA A 59 -15.35 7.01 32.66
N ALA A 60 -15.90 5.81 32.38
CA ALA A 60 -16.56 5.29 31.17
C ALA A 60 -15.85 5.42 29.79
N SER A 61 -15.37 6.60 29.40
CA SER A 61 -14.59 6.82 28.16
C SER A 61 -13.24 6.08 28.17
N ALA A 62 -12.73 5.76 29.37
CA ALA A 62 -11.49 5.02 29.58
C ALA A 62 -11.57 3.56 29.11
N ARG A 63 -12.74 2.89 29.19
CA ARG A 63 -12.88 1.49 28.71
C ARG A 63 -12.84 1.38 27.20
N GLU A 64 -13.45 2.33 26.51
CA GLU A 64 -13.45 2.42 25.04
C GLU A 64 -12.05 2.75 24.52
N SER A 65 -11.35 3.69 25.18
CA SER A 65 -9.98 4.07 24.85
C SER A 65 -9.00 2.93 25.12
N TYR A 66 -9.16 2.19 26.22
CA TYR A 66 -8.38 0.99 26.55
C TYR A 66 -8.56 -0.12 25.51
N ARG A 67 -9.78 -0.36 25.03
CA ARG A 67 -10.05 -1.35 23.96
C ARG A 67 -9.37 -1.00 22.64
N ARG A 68 -9.44 0.27 22.23
CA ARG A 68 -8.79 0.76 21.01
C ARG A 68 -7.26 0.72 21.11
N MET A 69 -6.71 1.08 22.26
CA MET A 69 -5.25 1.01 22.49
C MET A 69 -4.73 -0.43 22.58
N ARG A 70 -5.50 -1.36 23.14
CA ARG A 70 -5.16 -2.80 23.14
C ARG A 70 -5.18 -3.40 21.74
N ALA A 71 -6.13 -3.00 20.89
CA ALA A 71 -6.17 -3.38 19.48
C ALA A 71 -4.94 -2.86 18.69
N ILE A 72 -4.54 -1.61 18.92
CA ILE A 72 -3.34 -1.01 18.29
C ILE A 72 -2.07 -1.71 18.78
N ALA A 73 -1.95 -1.98 20.08
CA ALA A 73 -0.81 -2.71 20.63
C ALA A 73 -0.68 -4.11 19.99
N ASN A 74 -1.80 -4.84 19.86
CA ASN A 74 -1.81 -6.17 19.25
C ASN A 74 -1.48 -6.14 17.74
N LEU A 75 -1.90 -5.09 17.02
CA LEU A 75 -1.54 -4.88 15.61
C LEU A 75 -0.03 -4.66 15.46
N VAL A 76 0.56 -3.84 16.33
CA VAL A 76 2.00 -3.58 16.38
C VAL A 76 2.79 -4.85 16.74
N PHE A 77 2.25 -5.72 17.61
CA PHE A 77 2.86 -7.01 17.91
C PHE A 77 2.84 -7.97 16.71
N HIS A 78 1.71 -8.08 16.01
CA HIS A 78 1.59 -8.97 14.84
C HIS A 78 2.46 -8.52 13.64
N GLU A 79 2.52 -7.22 13.34
CA GLU A 79 3.40 -6.71 12.28
C GLU A 79 4.88 -6.86 12.64
N LYS A 80 5.26 -6.62 13.91
CA LYS A 80 6.67 -6.75 14.32
C LYS A 80 7.16 -8.19 14.27
N ILE A 81 6.33 -9.18 14.59
CA ILE A 81 6.69 -10.61 14.45
C ILE A 81 6.95 -10.96 12.98
N ALA A 82 6.10 -10.49 12.06
CA ALA A 82 6.28 -10.72 10.63
C ALA A 82 7.53 -10.01 10.06
N ILE A 83 7.88 -8.84 10.60
CA ILE A 83 9.12 -8.12 10.27
C ILE A 83 10.34 -8.85 10.86
N ILE A 84 10.25 -9.37 12.10
CA ILE A 84 11.31 -10.18 12.75
C ILE A 84 11.55 -11.48 11.98
N ASP A 85 10.50 -12.15 11.50
CA ASP A 85 10.59 -13.34 10.64
C ASP A 85 11.28 -13.07 9.28
N SER A 86 11.34 -11.79 8.85
CA SER A 86 11.93 -11.39 7.56
C SER A 86 13.42 -11.04 7.60
N TYR A 87 14.02 -10.87 8.78
CA TYR A 87 15.47 -10.60 8.93
C TYR A 87 16.25 -11.91 9.14
N ARG A 88 16.84 -12.46 8.07
CA ARG A 88 17.75 -13.63 8.08
C ARG A 88 19.07 -13.36 8.83
N GLY A 89 19.54 -14.32 9.64
CA GLY A 89 20.98 -14.53 9.94
C GLY A 89 21.42 -14.53 11.42
N ASP A 90 21.54 -15.73 12.00
CA ASP A 90 22.24 -16.09 13.25
C ASP A 90 21.76 -15.51 14.60
N GLN A 91 20.45 -15.54 14.88
CA GLN A 91 19.90 -15.54 16.24
C GLN A 91 18.71 -16.50 16.41
N GLN A 92 18.84 -17.76 15.97
CA GLN A 92 17.77 -18.77 16.09
C GLN A 92 17.27 -18.96 17.53
N GLY A 93 18.14 -18.84 18.54
CA GLY A 93 17.75 -19.02 19.95
C GLY A 93 16.91 -17.88 20.52
N GLN A 94 17.21 -16.62 20.15
CA GLN A 94 16.44 -15.46 20.60
C GLN A 94 15.12 -15.35 19.82
N ILE A 95 15.13 -15.72 18.54
CA ILE A 95 13.93 -15.79 17.71
C ILE A 95 12.98 -16.88 18.21
N GLU A 96 13.47 -18.06 18.58
CA GLU A 96 12.60 -19.11 19.14
C GLU A 96 12.05 -18.70 20.51
N HIS A 97 12.85 -18.03 21.35
CA HIS A 97 12.37 -17.48 22.62
C HIS A 97 11.27 -16.43 22.41
N ASP A 98 11.48 -15.47 21.51
CA ASP A 98 10.53 -14.39 21.25
C ASP A 98 9.29 -14.90 20.48
N ARG A 99 9.45 -15.93 19.64
CA ARG A 99 8.36 -16.65 18.96
C ARG A 99 7.53 -17.46 19.94
N GLN A 100 8.14 -18.16 20.91
CA GLN A 100 7.40 -18.87 21.96
C GLN A 100 6.69 -17.87 22.87
N ALA A 101 7.34 -16.78 23.27
CA ALA A 101 6.69 -15.71 24.03
C ALA A 101 5.53 -15.06 23.26
N ALA A 102 5.66 -14.88 21.95
CA ALA A 102 4.60 -14.39 21.08
C ALA A 102 3.49 -15.41 20.86
N LEU A 103 3.79 -16.71 20.78
CA LEU A 103 2.81 -17.78 20.69
C LEU A 103 2.02 -17.91 21.99
N GLU A 104 2.71 -17.90 23.13
CA GLU A 104 2.10 -17.82 24.47
C GLU A 104 1.24 -16.55 24.62
N LEU A 105 1.71 -15.39 24.14
CA LEU A 105 0.93 -14.15 24.09
C LEU A 105 -0.26 -14.24 23.12
N SER A 106 -0.13 -14.95 22.01
CA SER A 106 -1.20 -15.19 21.02
C SER A 106 -2.25 -16.18 21.51
N GLU A 107 -1.87 -17.12 22.37
CA GLU A 107 -2.79 -17.98 23.12
C GLU A 107 -3.60 -17.17 24.16
N TRP A 108 -3.02 -16.06 24.65
CA TRP A 108 -3.70 -15.06 25.49
C TRP A 108 -4.46 -13.98 24.71
N VAL A 109 -4.29 -13.89 23.38
CA VAL A 109 -5.23 -13.15 22.53
C VAL A 109 -6.48 -14.01 22.45
N GLU A 110 -7.44 -13.70 23.33
CA GLU A 110 -8.75 -14.35 23.37
C GLU A 110 -9.27 -14.58 21.93
N PRO A 111 -9.65 -15.80 21.53
CA PRO A 111 -10.32 -16.06 20.25
C PRO A 111 -11.51 -15.11 20.03
N ARG A 112 -12.12 -14.67 21.13
CA ARG A 112 -13.13 -13.63 21.22
C ARG A 112 -12.68 -12.27 20.71
N LEU A 113 -11.41 -11.86 20.84
CA LEU A 113 -10.88 -10.60 20.29
C LEU A 113 -10.64 -10.67 18.79
N ARG A 114 -10.20 -11.82 18.27
CA ARG A 114 -10.14 -12.05 16.81
C ARG A 114 -11.54 -12.05 16.22
N GLN A 115 -12.47 -12.70 16.90
CA GLN A 115 -13.88 -12.69 16.55
C GLN A 115 -14.50 -11.30 16.73
N GLU A 116 -14.16 -10.52 17.77
CA GLU A 116 -14.64 -9.15 17.96
C GLU A 116 -14.02 -8.19 16.95
N PHE A 117 -12.77 -8.38 16.53
CA PHE A 117 -12.18 -7.65 15.42
C PHE A 117 -12.90 -8.01 14.12
N GLU A 118 -13.09 -9.30 13.84
CA GLU A 118 -13.83 -9.75 12.67
C GLU A 118 -15.28 -9.26 12.74
N GLU A 119 -15.93 -9.23 13.89
CA GLU A 119 -17.28 -8.72 14.08
C GLU A 119 -17.33 -7.19 13.99
N LEU A 120 -16.34 -6.45 14.47
CA LEU A 120 -16.23 -5.00 14.28
C LEU A 120 -15.89 -4.65 12.84
N TRP A 121 -15.08 -5.46 12.18
CA TRP A 121 -14.72 -5.39 10.77
C TRP A 121 -15.94 -5.66 9.91
N GLN A 122 -16.63 -6.77 10.14
CA GLN A 122 -17.89 -7.12 9.51
C GLN A 122 -18.96 -6.08 9.84
N ALA A 123 -19.10 -5.60 11.09
CA ALA A 123 -20.06 -4.56 11.47
C ALA A 123 -19.76 -3.20 10.83
N PHE A 124 -18.49 -2.89 10.61
CA PHE A 124 -18.05 -1.70 9.87
C PHE A 124 -18.43 -1.79 8.39
N PHE A 125 -18.26 -2.97 7.77
CA PHE A 125 -18.77 -3.27 6.43
C PHE A 125 -20.29 -3.58 6.39
N GLN A 126 -20.94 -3.75 7.53
CA GLN A 126 -22.41 -3.78 7.69
C GLN A 126 -23.00 -2.37 7.85
N ARG A 127 -22.18 -1.30 7.76
CA ARG A 127 -22.72 -0.09 7.15
C ARG A 127 -23.27 -0.51 5.79
N GLU A 128 -24.55 -0.23 5.53
CA GLU A 128 -25.23 -0.71 4.32
C GLU A 128 -24.52 -0.31 3.02
N THR A 129 -23.54 0.60 3.07
CA THR A 129 -22.70 1.02 1.95
C THR A 129 -21.25 0.53 2.09
N LYS A 130 -20.83 -0.40 1.22
CA LYS A 130 -19.39 -0.73 1.10
C LYS A 130 -18.65 0.46 0.47
N PRO A 131 -17.33 0.61 0.69
CA PRO A 131 -16.55 1.61 -0.01
C PRO A 131 -16.62 1.41 -1.52
N ILE A 132 -16.29 2.46 -2.27
CA ILE A 132 -16.09 2.40 -3.72
C ILE A 132 -14.62 2.67 -4.02
N VAL A 133 -14.08 2.07 -5.08
CA VAL A 133 -12.75 2.45 -5.59
C VAL A 133 -12.91 3.34 -6.81
N VAL A 134 -12.24 4.48 -6.80
CA VAL A 134 -12.25 5.47 -7.88
C VAL A 134 -10.84 5.62 -8.42
N LYS A 135 -10.64 5.24 -9.69
CA LYS A 135 -9.39 5.43 -10.40
C LYS A 135 -9.41 6.74 -11.18
N ILE A 136 -8.62 7.71 -10.75
CA ILE A 136 -8.45 9.01 -11.43
C ILE A 136 -7.29 8.92 -12.43
N GLY A 137 -7.55 9.23 -13.69
CA GLY A 137 -6.53 9.35 -14.74
C GLY A 137 -5.68 10.62 -14.59
N GLY A 138 -4.44 10.60 -15.07
CA GLY A 138 -3.60 11.81 -15.07
C GLY A 138 -4.06 12.90 -16.05
N SER A 139 -4.91 12.54 -17.02
CA SER A 139 -5.45 13.44 -18.04
C SER A 139 -6.82 14.03 -17.69
N THR A 140 -7.45 13.62 -16.57
CA THR A 140 -8.84 14.02 -16.27
C THR A 140 -8.93 15.34 -15.52
N LEU A 141 -7.94 15.66 -14.68
CA LEU A 141 -7.95 16.84 -13.79
C LEU A 141 -7.66 18.13 -14.58
N GLY A 142 -8.71 18.73 -15.13
CA GLY A 142 -8.68 20.01 -15.86
C GLY A 142 -9.66 21.05 -15.29
N ASN A 143 -9.74 22.22 -15.94
CA ASN A 143 -10.50 23.39 -15.43
C ASN A 143 -12.02 23.15 -15.22
N HIS A 144 -12.60 22.14 -15.87
CA HIS A 144 -14.03 21.80 -15.77
C HIS A 144 -14.30 20.49 -15.01
N ASP A 145 -13.26 19.82 -14.52
CA ASP A 145 -13.38 18.54 -13.81
C ASP A 145 -13.85 18.78 -12.35
N THR A 146 -14.97 18.17 -11.97
CA THR A 146 -15.48 18.20 -10.58
C THR A 146 -15.15 16.96 -9.76
N THR A 147 -14.40 16.01 -10.30
CA THR A 147 -14.03 14.73 -9.66
C THR A 147 -13.65 14.87 -8.19
N LEU A 148 -12.78 15.83 -7.86
CA LEU A 148 -12.35 16.01 -6.46
C LEU A 148 -13.48 16.58 -5.57
N ARG A 149 -14.34 17.44 -6.12
CA ARG A 149 -15.54 17.93 -5.42
C ARG A 149 -16.55 16.80 -5.23
N ASP A 150 -16.71 15.95 -6.23
CA ASP A 150 -17.58 14.77 -6.18
C ASP A 150 -17.10 13.79 -5.10
N VAL A 151 -15.79 13.49 -5.05
CA VAL A 151 -15.15 12.68 -3.99
C VAL A 151 -15.45 13.24 -2.60
N VAL A 152 -15.29 14.54 -2.39
CA VAL A 152 -15.59 15.19 -1.11
C VAL A 152 -17.10 15.15 -0.79
N THR A 153 -17.94 15.33 -1.80
CA THR A 153 -19.39 15.27 -1.66
C THR A 153 -19.86 13.88 -1.26
N LEU A 154 -19.30 12.82 -1.86
CA LEU A 154 -19.55 11.43 -1.48
C LEU A 154 -19.16 11.17 -0.03
N GLN A 155 -17.97 11.60 0.40
CA GLN A 155 -17.54 11.48 1.80
C GLN A 155 -18.54 12.14 2.76
N LYS A 156 -19.04 13.34 2.43
CA LYS A 156 -20.04 14.05 3.23
C LYS A 156 -21.40 13.35 3.24
N LYS A 157 -21.76 12.62 2.18
CA LYS A 157 -22.94 11.76 2.09
C LYS A 157 -22.77 10.41 2.82
N GLY A 158 -21.60 10.13 3.41
CA GLY A 158 -21.32 8.85 4.08
C GLY A 158 -20.96 7.70 3.13
N ILE A 159 -20.67 8.00 1.86
CA ILE A 159 -20.11 7.06 0.88
C ILE A 159 -18.60 7.29 0.89
N PHE A 160 -17.81 6.26 1.18
CA PHE A 160 -16.37 6.41 1.38
C PHE A 160 -15.59 5.97 0.13
N PRO A 161 -15.14 6.91 -0.71
CA PRO A 161 -14.30 6.58 -1.85
C PRO A 161 -12.86 6.28 -1.40
N VAL A 162 -12.29 5.24 -2.00
CA VAL A 162 -10.86 4.97 -2.04
C VAL A 162 -10.35 5.45 -3.39
N VAL A 163 -9.46 6.45 -3.39
CA VAL A 163 -8.96 7.05 -4.63
C VAL A 163 -7.62 6.43 -4.98
N VAL A 164 -7.49 5.90 -6.19
CA VAL A 164 -6.21 5.53 -6.79
C VAL A 164 -5.94 6.51 -7.92
N HIS A 165 -4.74 7.07 -8.02
CA HIS A 165 -4.43 8.05 -9.07
C HIS A 165 -3.43 7.54 -10.10
N GLY A 166 -3.40 8.20 -11.27
CA GLY A 166 -2.34 8.07 -12.26
C GLY A 166 -1.33 9.21 -12.15
N GLY A 167 -0.61 9.46 -13.24
CA GLY A 167 0.36 10.56 -13.28
C GLY A 167 1.44 10.38 -14.34
N GLY A 168 1.23 9.50 -15.32
CA GLY A 168 2.23 9.13 -16.32
C GLY A 168 2.80 10.33 -17.09
N ASN A 169 1.98 11.33 -17.41
CA ASN A 169 2.41 12.55 -18.08
C ASN A 169 3.38 13.36 -17.21
N LYS A 170 3.07 13.52 -15.91
CA LYS A 170 3.94 14.22 -14.96
C LYS A 170 5.25 13.48 -14.76
N VAL A 171 5.22 12.14 -14.69
CA VAL A 171 6.43 11.32 -14.65
C VAL A 171 7.29 11.54 -15.89
N SER A 172 6.70 11.50 -17.10
CA SER A 172 7.45 11.75 -18.34
C SER A 172 8.08 13.15 -18.37
N GLU A 173 7.37 14.18 -17.93
CA GLU A 173 7.88 15.55 -17.82
C GLU A 173 9.11 15.64 -16.91
N TRP A 174 9.08 14.97 -15.75
CA TRP A 174 10.21 14.97 -14.82
C TRP A 174 11.41 14.16 -15.32
N LEU A 175 11.17 13.01 -15.97
CA LEU A 175 12.23 12.23 -16.60
C LEU A 175 12.93 13.04 -17.70
N GLU A 176 12.16 13.73 -18.55
CA GLU A 176 12.71 14.60 -19.60
C GLU A 176 13.57 15.74 -19.02
N ARG A 177 13.10 16.40 -17.94
CA ARG A 177 13.88 17.44 -17.24
C ARG A 177 15.21 16.95 -16.69
N MET A 178 15.29 15.67 -16.34
CA MET A 178 16.49 15.02 -15.82
C MET A 178 17.35 14.40 -16.92
N GLY A 179 16.92 14.47 -18.19
CA GLY A 179 17.63 13.86 -19.31
C GLY A 179 17.52 12.33 -19.37
N ILE A 180 16.56 11.73 -18.65
CA ILE A 180 16.36 10.29 -18.56
C ILE A 180 15.42 9.85 -19.68
N SER A 181 15.87 8.95 -20.54
CA SER A 181 15.09 8.47 -21.69
C SER A 181 13.91 7.61 -21.26
N THR A 182 12.72 7.87 -21.82
CA THR A 182 11.53 7.07 -21.55
C THR A 182 11.28 6.03 -22.62
N SER A 183 10.97 4.79 -22.24
CA SER A 183 10.49 3.77 -23.18
C SER A 183 9.26 3.03 -22.65
N PHE A 184 8.46 2.48 -23.57
CA PHE A 184 7.23 1.76 -23.26
C PHE A 184 7.23 0.41 -23.96
N VAL A 185 6.82 -0.64 -23.24
CA VAL A 185 6.65 -2.01 -23.74
C VAL A 185 5.21 -2.41 -23.48
N ARG A 186 4.43 -2.62 -24.55
CA ARG A 186 3.00 -3.00 -24.48
C ARG A 186 2.17 -2.06 -23.60
N GLY A 187 2.40 -0.76 -23.71
CA GLY A 187 1.68 0.27 -22.93
C GLY A 187 2.13 0.43 -21.47
N LEU A 188 3.11 -0.36 -21.02
CA LEU A 188 3.74 -0.19 -19.70
C LEU A 188 5.07 0.53 -19.86
N ARG A 189 5.38 1.45 -18.94
CA ARG A 189 6.70 2.10 -18.90
C ARG A 189 7.74 1.02 -18.57
N ALA A 190 8.78 0.89 -19.39
CA ALA A 190 9.94 0.13 -18.96
C ALA A 190 10.68 0.95 -17.90
N THR A 191 11.01 0.34 -16.78
CA THR A 191 11.45 1.07 -15.58
C THR A 191 12.79 0.51 -15.12
N ASP A 192 13.89 1.18 -15.44
CA ASP A 192 15.18 0.92 -14.78
C ASP A 192 15.24 1.60 -13.40
N GLU A 193 16.39 1.51 -12.72
CA GLU A 193 16.54 1.98 -11.33
C GLU A 193 16.36 3.51 -11.24
N GLU A 194 17.01 4.25 -12.15
CA GLU A 194 16.90 5.70 -12.22
C GLU A 194 15.47 6.15 -12.54
N THR A 195 14.82 5.46 -13.50
CA THR A 195 13.41 5.70 -13.83
C THR A 195 12.50 5.38 -12.63
N LEU A 196 12.79 4.33 -11.87
CA LEU A 196 11.99 3.93 -10.70
C LEU A 196 11.98 5.00 -9.62
N GLU A 197 13.14 5.58 -9.30
CA GLU A 197 13.26 6.66 -8.32
C GLU A 197 12.36 7.85 -8.69
N VAL A 198 12.44 8.28 -9.95
CA VAL A 198 11.62 9.40 -10.45
C VAL A 198 10.14 9.04 -10.46
N VAL A 199 9.77 7.83 -10.90
CA VAL A 199 8.38 7.36 -10.89
C VAL A 199 7.79 7.43 -9.49
N ILE A 200 8.47 6.87 -8.49
CA ILE A 200 7.98 6.85 -7.11
C ILE A 200 7.94 8.26 -6.52
N ALA A 201 9.01 9.05 -6.67
CA ALA A 201 9.07 10.41 -6.14
C ALA A 201 7.97 11.30 -6.73
N VAL A 202 7.74 11.23 -8.04
CA VAL A 202 6.73 12.06 -8.70
C VAL A 202 5.32 11.59 -8.38
N LEU A 203 5.04 10.29 -8.40
CA LEU A 203 3.69 9.79 -8.12
C LEU A 203 3.34 9.94 -6.64
N ALA A 204 4.16 9.42 -5.72
CA ALA A 204 3.85 9.41 -4.29
C ALA A 204 4.16 10.75 -3.59
N GLY A 205 5.13 11.51 -4.10
CA GLY A 205 5.56 12.78 -3.51
C GLY A 205 4.88 14.01 -4.11
N LEU A 206 4.84 14.13 -5.44
CA LEU A 206 4.26 15.33 -6.08
C LEU A 206 2.76 15.15 -6.36
N VAL A 207 2.39 14.26 -7.27
CA VAL A 207 1.02 14.11 -7.76
C VAL A 207 0.06 13.74 -6.62
N ASN A 208 0.45 12.79 -5.77
CA ASN A 208 -0.35 12.40 -4.61
C ASN A 208 -0.62 13.59 -3.67
N LYS A 209 0.38 14.42 -3.41
CA LYS A 209 0.26 15.52 -2.44
C LYS A 209 -0.47 16.72 -3.03
N GLU A 210 -0.37 16.96 -4.34
CA GLU A 210 -1.24 17.91 -5.04
C GLU A 210 -2.72 17.53 -4.91
N LEU A 211 -3.05 16.24 -5.11
CA LEU A 211 -4.41 15.73 -4.93
C LEU A 211 -4.89 15.87 -3.49
N VAL A 212 -4.06 15.50 -2.52
CA VAL A 212 -4.36 15.64 -1.08
C VAL A 212 -4.58 17.10 -0.71
N ALA A 213 -3.74 18.02 -1.19
CA ALA A 213 -3.89 19.45 -0.96
C ALA A 213 -5.20 19.98 -1.56
N ALA A 214 -5.53 19.57 -2.80
CA ALA A 214 -6.78 19.95 -3.45
C ALA A 214 -8.01 19.43 -2.69
N ILE A 215 -8.03 18.16 -2.29
CA ILE A 215 -9.14 17.58 -1.53
C ILE A 215 -9.30 18.26 -0.16
N ASN A 216 -8.20 18.55 0.55
CA ASN A 216 -8.25 19.30 1.81
C ASN A 216 -8.81 20.71 1.60
N SER A 217 -8.43 21.40 0.52
CA SER A 217 -8.94 22.75 0.20
C SER A 217 -10.46 22.78 -0.04
N LEU A 218 -11.02 21.66 -0.49
CA LEU A 218 -12.47 21.45 -0.66
C LEU A 218 -13.19 21.03 0.63
N GLY A 219 -12.46 20.90 1.74
CA GLY A 219 -12.97 20.50 3.05
C GLY A 219 -13.16 18.98 3.21
N GLY A 220 -12.51 18.17 2.37
CA GLY A 220 -12.45 16.72 2.55
C GLY A 220 -11.46 16.33 3.64
N LYS A 221 -11.73 15.22 4.34
CA LYS A 221 -10.74 14.58 5.23
C LYS A 221 -9.99 13.55 4.41
N VAL A 222 -8.70 13.74 4.19
CA VAL A 222 -7.92 12.92 3.24
C VAL A 222 -6.55 12.56 3.79
N ILE A 223 -6.08 11.35 3.48
CA ILE A 223 -4.72 10.89 3.75
C ILE A 223 -4.11 10.38 2.45
N GLY A 224 -2.96 10.93 2.07
CA GLY A 224 -2.19 10.46 0.93
C GLY A 224 -1.21 9.38 1.33
N MET A 225 -1.26 8.25 0.63
CA MET A 225 -0.38 7.11 0.78
C MET A 225 0.02 6.57 -0.60
N SER A 226 0.85 5.55 -0.63
CA SER A 226 1.25 4.77 -1.79
C SER A 226 0.93 3.30 -1.57
N GLY A 227 1.01 2.49 -2.62
CA GLY A 227 0.96 1.03 -2.46
C GLY A 227 2.14 0.43 -1.68
N ILE A 228 3.13 1.23 -1.29
CA ILE A 228 4.26 0.78 -0.45
C ILE A 228 3.90 0.84 1.04
N ASP A 229 3.06 1.80 1.43
CA ASP A 229 2.74 2.08 2.84
C ASP A 229 1.87 0.96 3.44
N GLY A 230 2.29 0.43 4.61
CA GLY A 230 1.66 -0.75 5.22
C GLY A 230 1.78 -2.02 4.36
N ALA A 231 2.72 -2.02 3.41
CA ALA A 231 2.89 -3.06 2.40
C ALA A 231 1.59 -3.36 1.62
N LEU A 232 0.83 -2.31 1.31
CA LEU A 232 -0.49 -2.40 0.68
C LEU A 232 -0.47 -3.21 -0.63
N ILE A 233 0.47 -2.94 -1.53
CA ILE A 233 0.64 -3.66 -2.80
C ILE A 233 1.98 -4.39 -2.76
N GLN A 234 1.93 -5.70 -2.95
CA GLN A 234 3.11 -6.55 -3.01
C GLN A 234 3.11 -7.36 -4.28
N GLY A 235 4.27 -7.46 -4.89
CA GLY A 235 4.39 -8.02 -6.23
C GLY A 235 5.75 -8.62 -6.53
N LYS A 236 5.94 -8.92 -7.81
CA LYS A 236 7.21 -9.35 -8.39
C LYS A 236 7.47 -8.56 -9.66
N VAL A 237 8.71 -8.58 -10.15
CA VAL A 237 9.01 -8.04 -11.48
C VAL A 237 8.23 -8.81 -12.54
N ARG A 238 7.52 -8.10 -13.41
CA ARG A 238 6.65 -8.70 -14.44
C ARG A 238 7.46 -9.43 -15.50
N SER A 239 8.52 -8.81 -16.00
CA SER A 239 9.45 -9.41 -16.95
C SER A 239 10.80 -8.70 -16.91
N ARG A 240 11.87 -9.39 -17.29
CA ARG A 240 13.21 -8.77 -17.41
C ARG A 240 13.20 -7.56 -18.35
N ASP A 241 12.44 -7.63 -19.45
CA ASP A 241 12.38 -6.58 -20.47
C ASP A 241 11.69 -5.29 -20.00
N THR A 242 10.97 -5.32 -18.89
CA THR A 242 10.24 -4.15 -18.36
C THR A 242 10.89 -3.57 -17.10
N GLY A 243 12.02 -4.14 -16.66
CA GLY A 243 12.75 -3.69 -15.47
C GLY A 243 11.91 -3.85 -14.19
N TYR A 244 11.88 -2.81 -13.35
CA TYR A 244 11.14 -2.75 -12.08
C TYR A 244 9.63 -2.51 -12.25
N THR A 245 9.09 -2.71 -13.44
CA THR A 245 7.64 -2.76 -13.64
C THR A 245 7.08 -4.06 -13.06
N GLY A 246 6.17 -3.91 -12.10
CA GLY A 246 5.70 -5.03 -11.30
C GLY A 246 4.39 -5.66 -11.77
N GLU A 247 4.21 -6.91 -11.34
CA GLU A 247 2.96 -7.66 -11.34
C GLU A 247 2.51 -7.81 -9.88
N VAL A 248 1.25 -7.50 -9.59
CA VAL A 248 0.67 -7.63 -8.25
C VAL A 248 0.49 -9.11 -7.91
N VAL A 249 0.93 -9.50 -6.72
CA VAL A 249 0.81 -10.87 -6.18
C VAL A 249 -0.17 -10.90 -5.02
N ARG A 250 -0.09 -9.91 -4.11
CA ARG A 250 -1.08 -9.73 -3.05
C ARG A 250 -1.30 -8.27 -2.73
N VAL A 251 -2.48 -7.98 -2.17
CA VAL A 251 -2.82 -6.68 -1.61
C VAL A 251 -3.16 -6.85 -0.13
N ASN A 252 -2.50 -6.11 0.76
CA ASN A 252 -2.85 -6.02 2.18
C ASN A 252 -3.73 -4.78 2.42
N PRO A 253 -5.06 -4.91 2.58
CA PRO A 253 -5.93 -3.76 2.64
C PRO A 253 -5.99 -3.09 4.02
N GLU A 254 -5.33 -3.65 5.06
CA GLU A 254 -5.43 -3.20 6.45
C GLU A 254 -5.21 -1.69 6.65
N SER A 255 -4.17 -1.13 6.03
CA SER A 255 -3.86 0.29 6.10
C SER A 255 -4.97 1.16 5.49
N VAL A 256 -5.59 0.69 4.40
CA VAL A 256 -6.71 1.36 3.74
C VAL A 256 -7.96 1.30 4.63
N ILE A 257 -8.29 0.14 5.23
CA ILE A 257 -9.42 0.07 6.15
C ILE A 257 -9.20 0.96 7.38
N ALA A 258 -7.99 1.02 7.93
CA ALA A 258 -7.71 1.88 9.08
C ALA A 258 -7.98 3.36 8.76
N ILE A 259 -7.57 3.84 7.58
CA ILE A 259 -7.84 5.20 7.10
C ILE A 259 -9.34 5.45 6.92
N LEU A 260 -10.03 4.52 6.26
CA LEU A 260 -11.49 4.60 6.06
C LEU A 260 -12.24 4.61 7.41
N SER A 261 -11.80 3.80 8.37
CA SER A 261 -12.38 3.70 9.71
C SER A 261 -12.25 4.99 10.51
N ALA A 262 -11.16 5.74 10.28
CA ALA A 262 -10.97 7.08 10.83
C ALA A 262 -11.80 8.16 10.09
N GLY A 263 -12.53 7.79 9.04
CA GLY A 263 -13.38 8.70 8.25
C GLY A 263 -12.61 9.53 7.21
N TYR A 264 -11.39 9.12 6.86
CA TYR A 264 -10.55 9.78 5.85
C TYR A 264 -10.70 9.08 4.50
N ILE A 265 -10.53 9.85 3.42
CA ILE A 265 -10.37 9.36 2.05
C ILE A 265 -8.90 8.92 1.88
N PRO A 266 -8.60 7.64 1.64
CA PRO A 266 -7.28 7.22 1.20
C PRO A 266 -7.06 7.62 -0.27
N VAL A 267 -5.98 8.35 -0.53
CA VAL A 267 -5.50 8.69 -1.89
C VAL A 267 -4.19 7.95 -2.14
N ILE A 268 -4.22 6.98 -3.03
CA ILE A 268 -3.17 5.96 -3.18
C ILE A 268 -2.41 6.19 -4.49
N ALA A 269 -1.11 6.45 -4.35
CA ALA A 269 -0.17 6.46 -5.45
C ALA A 269 0.20 5.02 -5.86
N PRO A 270 0.22 4.70 -7.16
CA PRO A 270 0.51 3.36 -7.59
C PRO A 270 2.02 3.10 -7.51
N GLY A 271 2.35 1.98 -6.89
CA GLY A 271 3.68 1.54 -6.52
C GLY A 271 3.54 0.34 -5.59
N GLY A 272 4.58 -0.46 -5.41
CA GLY A 272 4.48 -1.62 -4.53
C GLY A 272 5.83 -2.11 -4.04
N LEU A 273 5.79 -3.08 -3.15
CA LEU A 273 6.97 -3.78 -2.65
C LEU A 273 7.19 -5.06 -3.45
N LYS A 274 8.42 -5.27 -3.91
CA LYS A 274 8.85 -6.58 -4.39
C LYS A 274 8.89 -7.53 -3.20
N LEU A 275 8.17 -8.65 -3.29
CA LEU A 275 8.28 -9.73 -2.32
C LEU A 275 9.71 -10.30 -2.36
N PRO A 276 10.32 -10.60 -1.20
CA PRO A 276 11.62 -11.25 -1.17
C PRO A 276 11.57 -12.58 -1.94
N GLY A 277 12.53 -12.80 -2.84
CA GLY A 277 12.71 -14.09 -3.51
C GLY A 277 13.41 -15.12 -2.62
N GLU A 278 13.69 -16.30 -3.17
CA GLU A 278 14.39 -17.37 -2.46
C GLU A 278 15.84 -16.98 -2.07
N ASP A 279 16.47 -16.10 -2.87
CA ASP A 279 17.91 -15.79 -2.86
C ASP A 279 18.32 -14.45 -2.20
N ASN A 280 17.79 -14.09 -1.02
CA ASN A 280 18.17 -12.82 -0.34
C ASN A 280 17.96 -11.57 -1.22
N ASP A 281 16.98 -11.63 -2.12
CA ASP A 281 16.68 -10.52 -3.02
C ASP A 281 16.36 -9.27 -2.19
N PRO A 282 17.02 -8.12 -2.44
CA PRO A 282 16.81 -6.92 -1.64
C PRO A 282 15.35 -6.46 -1.74
N VAL A 283 14.86 -5.88 -0.64
CA VAL A 283 13.58 -5.17 -0.65
C VAL A 283 13.68 -4.04 -1.66
N MET A 284 12.82 -4.07 -2.67
CA MET A 284 12.85 -3.13 -3.79
C MET A 284 11.45 -2.60 -4.05
N LEU A 285 11.39 -1.38 -4.58
CA LEU A 285 10.15 -0.78 -5.04
C LEU A 285 9.79 -1.33 -6.41
N LEU A 286 8.50 -1.32 -6.73
CA LEU A 286 7.97 -1.68 -8.04
C LEU A 286 7.11 -0.54 -8.58
N ASN A 287 7.28 -0.25 -9.87
CA ASN A 287 6.34 0.55 -10.62
C ASN A 287 5.13 -0.31 -10.99
N ILE A 288 3.99 -0.08 -10.35
CA ILE A 288 2.74 -0.79 -10.63
C ILE A 288 1.85 0.11 -11.48
N ASN A 289 1.20 -0.47 -12.49
CA ASN A 289 0.23 0.28 -13.28
C ASN A 289 -0.94 0.76 -12.39
N GLY A 290 -1.34 2.03 -12.53
CA GLY A 290 -2.40 2.59 -11.68
C GLY A 290 -3.77 1.97 -11.88
N ASP A 291 -4.10 1.53 -13.08
CA ASP A 291 -5.38 0.87 -13.35
C ASP A 291 -5.38 -0.55 -12.75
N VAL A 292 -4.27 -1.28 -12.86
CA VAL A 292 -4.06 -2.56 -12.15
C VAL A 292 -4.15 -2.37 -10.64
N SER A 293 -3.48 -1.34 -10.09
CA SER A 293 -3.52 -1.04 -8.66
C SER A 293 -4.95 -0.85 -8.16
N ALA A 294 -5.76 -0.08 -8.89
CA ALA A 294 -7.17 0.15 -8.54
C ALA A 294 -7.99 -1.13 -8.56
N SER A 295 -7.83 -1.96 -9.58
CA SER A 295 -8.52 -3.25 -9.68
C SER A 295 -8.16 -4.20 -8.53
N GLU A 296 -6.88 -4.37 -8.23
CA GLU A 296 -6.44 -5.29 -7.17
C GLU A 296 -6.84 -4.79 -5.78
N ILE A 297 -6.80 -3.47 -5.55
CA ILE A 297 -7.32 -2.86 -4.31
C ILE A 297 -8.83 -3.07 -4.19
N ALA A 298 -9.58 -2.90 -5.29
CA ALA A 298 -11.02 -3.12 -5.30
C ALA A 298 -11.40 -4.57 -4.95
N VAL A 299 -10.66 -5.54 -5.51
CA VAL A 299 -10.81 -6.97 -5.19
C VAL A 299 -10.51 -7.24 -3.72
N ALA A 300 -9.38 -6.75 -3.22
CA ALA A 300 -8.97 -6.99 -1.82
C ALA A 300 -9.94 -6.38 -0.80
N LEU A 301 -10.53 -5.22 -1.13
CA LEU A 301 -11.53 -4.53 -0.30
C LEU A 301 -12.96 -5.08 -0.47
N LYS A 302 -13.22 -5.91 -1.48
CA LYS A 302 -14.56 -6.40 -1.84
C LYS A 302 -15.59 -5.28 -1.98
N VAL A 303 -15.18 -4.21 -2.67
CA VAL A 303 -16.01 -3.01 -2.88
C VAL A 303 -17.25 -3.31 -3.70
N ASP A 304 -18.28 -2.45 -3.59
CA ASP A 304 -19.48 -2.59 -4.42
C ASP A 304 -19.20 -2.16 -5.86
N ARG A 305 -18.39 -1.10 -6.04
CA ARG A 305 -18.12 -0.50 -7.35
C ARG A 305 -16.65 -0.14 -7.53
N LEU A 306 -16.15 -0.40 -8.72
CA LEU A 306 -14.88 0.14 -9.25
C LEU A 306 -15.19 1.08 -10.41
N ILE A 307 -14.80 2.34 -10.30
CA ILE A 307 -15.09 3.37 -11.29
C ILE A 307 -13.77 3.93 -11.83
N PHE A 308 -13.56 3.82 -13.14
CA PHE A 308 -12.45 4.45 -13.86
C PHE A 308 -12.91 5.77 -14.46
N LEU A 309 -12.30 6.86 -14.01
CA LEU A 309 -12.43 8.17 -14.63
C LEU A 309 -11.34 8.31 -15.70
N THR A 310 -11.78 8.48 -16.94
CA THR A 310 -10.90 8.62 -18.12
C THR A 310 -11.24 9.89 -18.90
N ASP A 311 -10.46 10.18 -19.93
CA ASP A 311 -10.63 11.32 -20.86
C ASP A 311 -11.42 10.97 -22.13
N VAL A 312 -12.17 9.86 -22.09
CA VAL A 312 -13.05 9.40 -23.16
C VAL A 312 -14.42 9.02 -22.58
N PRO A 313 -15.50 9.06 -23.38
CA PRO A 313 -16.86 8.72 -22.91
C PRO A 313 -17.02 7.35 -22.25
N GLY A 314 -16.21 6.37 -22.65
CA GLY A 314 -16.30 4.98 -22.23
C GLY A 314 -15.68 4.07 -23.29
N VAL A 315 -16.12 2.82 -23.36
CA VAL A 315 -15.79 1.89 -24.44
C VAL A 315 -16.65 2.23 -25.66
N GLN A 316 -16.01 2.38 -26.82
CA GLN A 316 -16.69 2.67 -28.09
C GLN A 316 -16.59 1.46 -29.03
N ASP A 317 -17.59 1.28 -29.88
CA ASP A 317 -17.51 0.32 -31.00
C ASP A 317 -16.59 0.83 -32.12
N SER A 318 -16.48 0.04 -33.19
CA SER A 318 -15.68 0.39 -34.38
C SER A 318 -16.16 1.65 -35.10
N GLU A 319 -17.39 2.09 -34.86
CA GLU A 319 -17.98 3.30 -35.44
C GLU A 319 -17.82 4.52 -34.52
N GLY A 320 -17.21 4.34 -33.34
CA GLY A 320 -17.01 5.40 -32.35
C GLY A 320 -18.25 5.65 -31.47
N LYS A 321 -19.27 4.78 -31.51
CA LYS A 321 -20.45 4.92 -30.67
C LYS A 321 -20.20 4.30 -29.30
N LEU A 322 -20.61 5.01 -28.24
CA LEU A 322 -20.51 4.52 -26.86
C LEU A 322 -21.32 3.24 -26.67
N LEU A 323 -20.68 2.24 -26.07
CA LEU A 323 -21.30 1.00 -25.63
C LEU A 323 -21.64 1.15 -24.13
N PRO A 324 -22.91 1.39 -23.77
CA PRO A 324 -23.28 1.73 -22.39
C PRO A 324 -23.16 0.56 -21.41
N MET A 325 -23.28 -0.67 -21.92
CA MET A 325 -23.24 -1.89 -21.13
C MET A 325 -22.52 -2.98 -21.92
N LEU A 326 -21.70 -3.76 -21.24
CA LEU A 326 -20.97 -4.91 -21.79
C LEU A 326 -20.98 -6.06 -20.79
N SER A 327 -21.26 -7.25 -21.26
CA SER A 327 -20.94 -8.47 -20.52
C SER A 327 -19.42 -8.75 -20.55
N PRO A 328 -18.88 -9.57 -19.63
CA PRO A 328 -17.48 -9.97 -19.66
C PRO A 328 -17.05 -10.65 -20.97
N ALA A 329 -17.97 -11.36 -21.62
CA ALA A 329 -17.69 -12.02 -22.90
C ALA A 329 -17.58 -11.02 -24.06
N GLU A 330 -18.49 -10.04 -24.12
CA GLU A 330 -18.44 -8.98 -25.13
C GLU A 330 -17.19 -8.12 -24.98
N ALA A 331 -16.85 -7.73 -23.75
CA ALA A 331 -15.64 -6.96 -23.47
C ALA A 331 -14.36 -7.70 -23.92
N ARG A 332 -14.25 -9.02 -23.69
CA ARG A 332 -13.13 -9.84 -24.19
C ARG A 332 -13.12 -9.91 -25.71
N SER A 333 -14.27 -10.15 -26.34
CA SER A 333 -14.40 -10.17 -27.80
C SER A 333 -13.94 -8.86 -28.46
N LEU A 334 -14.26 -7.72 -27.85
CA LEU A 334 -13.82 -6.41 -28.33
C LEU A 334 -12.30 -6.18 -28.19
N ILE A 335 -11.66 -6.79 -27.19
CA ILE A 335 -10.19 -6.81 -27.08
C ILE A 335 -9.60 -7.71 -28.17
N ASP A 336 -10.11 -8.94 -28.31
CA ASP A 336 -9.58 -9.95 -29.24
C ASP A 336 -9.74 -9.54 -30.71
N SER A 337 -10.85 -8.85 -31.03
CA SER A 337 -11.11 -8.30 -32.37
C SER A 337 -10.32 -7.02 -32.68
N GLY A 338 -9.62 -6.44 -31.70
CA GLY A 338 -8.83 -5.22 -31.87
C GLY A 338 -9.65 -3.93 -31.92
N VAL A 339 -10.93 -3.95 -31.50
CA VAL A 339 -11.74 -2.73 -31.34
C VAL A 339 -11.25 -1.94 -30.12
N ILE A 340 -11.03 -2.62 -28.99
CA ILE A 340 -10.40 -2.04 -27.80
C ILE A 340 -8.88 -2.07 -27.98
N THR A 341 -8.26 -0.89 -27.99
CA THR A 341 -6.82 -0.75 -28.23
C THR A 341 -6.14 0.17 -27.21
N GLY A 342 -4.81 0.16 -27.21
CA GLY A 342 -3.97 1.09 -26.45
C GLY A 342 -4.25 1.07 -24.95
N GLY A 343 -4.38 2.26 -24.35
CA GLY A 343 -4.62 2.44 -22.92
C GLY A 343 -5.99 1.96 -22.42
N MET A 344 -6.93 1.62 -23.31
CA MET A 344 -8.23 1.07 -22.92
C MET A 344 -8.14 -0.42 -22.55
N ILE A 345 -7.18 -1.16 -23.13
CA ILE A 345 -6.95 -2.57 -22.80
C ILE A 345 -6.73 -2.78 -21.29
N PRO A 346 -5.75 -2.14 -20.63
CA PRO A 346 -5.53 -2.37 -19.20
C PRO A 346 -6.72 -1.93 -18.30
N LYS A 347 -7.55 -0.98 -18.76
CA LYS A 347 -8.77 -0.56 -18.04
C LYS A 347 -9.84 -1.66 -18.08
N VAL A 348 -10.14 -2.14 -19.28
CA VAL A 348 -11.15 -3.19 -19.47
C VAL A 348 -10.69 -4.50 -18.85
N GLU A 349 -9.42 -4.88 -18.99
CA GLU A 349 -8.85 -6.03 -18.25
C GLU A 349 -8.95 -5.83 -16.73
N GLY A 350 -8.72 -4.62 -16.24
CA GLY A 350 -8.87 -4.27 -14.83
C GLY A 350 -10.31 -4.41 -14.34
N CYS A 351 -11.29 -3.96 -15.12
CA CYS A 351 -12.71 -4.18 -14.86
C CYS A 351 -13.03 -5.67 -14.80
N LEU A 352 -12.64 -6.43 -15.83
CA LEU A 352 -12.87 -7.88 -15.92
C LEU A 352 -12.27 -8.66 -14.75
N ARG A 353 -11.07 -8.29 -14.28
CA ARG A 353 -10.46 -8.88 -13.08
C ARG A 353 -11.28 -8.60 -11.82
N ALA A 354 -11.75 -7.36 -11.66
CA ALA A 354 -12.48 -6.93 -10.48
C ALA A 354 -13.87 -7.57 -10.36
N LEU A 355 -14.53 -7.91 -11.47
CA LEU A 355 -15.85 -8.55 -11.48
C LEU A 355 -15.92 -9.92 -10.79
N SER A 356 -14.78 -10.53 -10.47
CA SER A 356 -14.74 -11.72 -9.61
C SER A 356 -15.21 -11.45 -8.18
N SER A 357 -15.14 -10.19 -7.71
CA SER A 357 -15.39 -9.82 -6.31
C SER A 357 -16.18 -8.52 -6.14
N VAL A 358 -16.35 -7.73 -7.20
CA VAL A 358 -17.04 -6.42 -7.22
C VAL A 358 -18.36 -6.55 -7.98
N THR A 359 -19.42 -5.88 -7.51
CA THR A 359 -20.76 -6.00 -8.11
C THR A 359 -20.83 -5.41 -9.51
N SER A 360 -20.22 -4.24 -9.74
CA SER A 360 -20.15 -3.65 -11.08
C SER A 360 -18.89 -2.80 -11.26
N THR A 361 -18.47 -2.69 -12.51
CA THR A 361 -17.33 -1.85 -12.89
C THR A 361 -17.75 -0.85 -13.96
N GLN A 362 -17.24 0.37 -13.90
CA GLN A 362 -17.64 1.44 -14.81
C GLN A 362 -16.43 2.19 -15.34
N ILE A 363 -16.50 2.57 -16.63
CA ILE A 363 -15.54 3.46 -17.29
C ILE A 363 -16.32 4.68 -17.76
N ILE A 364 -15.99 5.85 -17.23
CA ILE A 364 -16.73 7.10 -17.43
C ILE A 364 -15.80 8.25 -17.79
N ASP A 365 -16.32 9.27 -18.48
CA ASP A 365 -15.58 10.50 -18.79
C ASP A 365 -15.52 11.42 -17.56
N GLY A 366 -14.35 11.46 -16.93
CA GLY A 366 -14.11 12.28 -15.75
C GLY A 366 -14.09 13.78 -16.01
N ARG A 367 -14.08 14.23 -17.28
CA ARG A 367 -14.13 15.66 -17.62
C ARG A 367 -15.56 16.21 -17.54
N THR A 368 -16.55 15.33 -17.47
CA THR A 368 -17.96 15.74 -17.34
C THR A 368 -18.25 16.13 -15.89
N GLU A 369 -18.83 17.32 -15.71
CA GLU A 369 -19.24 17.80 -14.38
C GLU A 369 -20.24 16.82 -13.73
N GLY A 370 -19.98 16.47 -12.47
CA GLY A 370 -20.80 15.57 -11.67
C GLY A 370 -20.75 14.10 -12.11
N ALA A 371 -19.84 13.71 -13.01
CA ALA A 371 -19.81 12.36 -13.58
C ALA A 371 -19.68 11.26 -12.53
N LEU A 372 -18.84 11.47 -11.51
CA LEU A 372 -18.64 10.49 -10.45
C LEU A 372 -19.89 10.36 -9.57
N LEU A 373 -20.53 11.48 -9.23
CA LEU A 373 -21.79 11.47 -8.47
C LEU A 373 -22.89 10.72 -9.24
N ALA A 374 -23.08 11.06 -10.51
CA ALA A 374 -24.06 10.42 -11.37
C ALA A 374 -23.81 8.91 -11.50
N ALA A 375 -22.54 8.50 -11.66
CA ALA A 375 -22.17 7.09 -11.73
C ALA A 375 -22.53 6.32 -10.45
N VAL A 376 -22.26 6.90 -9.28
CA VAL A 376 -22.65 6.31 -7.98
C VAL A 376 -24.17 6.26 -7.81
N GLU A 377 -24.90 7.29 -8.26
CA GLU A 377 -26.36 7.37 -8.21
C GLU A 377 -27.07 6.50 -9.27
N GLY A 378 -26.32 5.91 -10.21
CA GLY A 378 -26.85 5.03 -11.26
C GLY A 378 -27.37 5.74 -12.51
N SER A 379 -27.15 7.06 -12.61
CA SER A 379 -27.50 7.89 -13.78
C SER A 379 -26.28 8.33 -14.60
N GLY A 380 -25.11 7.74 -14.35
CA GLY A 380 -23.85 8.11 -14.99
C GLY A 380 -23.78 7.69 -16.45
N ASN A 381 -23.25 8.56 -17.29
CA ASN A 381 -22.93 8.24 -18.68
C ASN A 381 -21.55 7.58 -18.78
N GLY A 382 -21.49 6.45 -19.48
CA GLY A 382 -20.27 5.72 -19.78
C GLY A 382 -20.55 4.26 -20.05
N THR A 383 -19.57 3.39 -19.82
CA THR A 383 -19.70 1.95 -20.01
C THR A 383 -19.70 1.23 -18.68
N THR A 384 -20.76 0.47 -18.40
CA THR A 384 -20.82 -0.49 -17.29
C THR A 384 -20.44 -1.89 -17.80
N ILE A 385 -19.58 -2.58 -17.06
CA ILE A 385 -19.28 -3.99 -17.30
C ILE A 385 -19.74 -4.77 -16.06
N GLU A 386 -20.63 -5.74 -16.25
CA GLU A 386 -21.26 -6.57 -15.21
C GLU A 386 -21.61 -7.99 -15.67
#